data_AF-A0A9J6ZYP4-F1
#
_entry.id   AF-A0A9J6ZYP4-F1
#
_cell.length_a   1.000
_cell.length_b   1.000
_cell.length_c   1.000
_cell.angle_alpha   90.00
_cell.angle_beta   90.00
_cell.angle_gamma   90.00
#
_symmetry.space_group_name_H-M   'P 1'
#
loop_
_entity.id
_entity.type
_entity.pdbx_description
1 polymer ?
#
loop_
_entity_poly.entity_id
_entity_poly.type
_entity_poly.pdbx_seq_one_letter_code
_entity_poly.pdbx_strand_id
1 'polypeptide(L)'
;MRPGAGPHALTSAGPHHTGYRYDQNGNMTAGGGREIQWTSFNKPSRLAKGNHWVEFDYDADRACFRKETNKEQTLYIGKAYERVVDKSTGEVKHKYFVYADNQLVGIHVRKSDSVPVTPKPD
;
A
#
# COMPACT_ATOMS: atom_id res chain seq x y z
N MET A 1 20.40 23.77 -7.55
CA MET A 1 19.53 22.72 -6.97
C MET A 1 20.31 21.42 -6.95
N ARG A 2 20.37 20.71 -5.82
CA ARG A 2 20.90 19.34 -5.83
C ARG A 2 19.85 18.45 -6.49
N PRO A 3 20.18 17.63 -7.50
CA PRO A 3 19.24 16.64 -8.00
C PRO A 3 18.81 15.73 -6.83
N GLY A 4 17.53 15.42 -6.71
CA GLY A 4 16.99 14.58 -5.62
C GLY A 4 17.60 13.16 -5.57
N ALA A 5 18.26 12.75 -6.65
CA ALA A 5 19.10 11.57 -6.68
C ALA A 5 20.41 11.85 -5.92
N GLY A 6 20.45 11.45 -4.64
CA GLY A 6 21.70 11.40 -3.86
C GLY A 6 22.72 10.39 -4.44
N PRO A 7 23.94 10.30 -3.87
CA PRO A 7 25.04 9.51 -4.45
C PRO A 7 24.76 8.00 -4.61
N HIS A 8 23.71 7.49 -3.96
CA HIS A 8 23.32 6.07 -3.99
C HIS A 8 21.94 5.84 -4.63
N ALA A 9 21.34 6.88 -5.24
CA ALA A 9 20.06 6.76 -5.90
C ALA A 9 20.22 6.19 -7.32
N LEU A 10 19.48 5.11 -7.61
CA LEU A 10 19.48 4.47 -8.92
C LEU A 10 18.90 5.41 -9.99
N THR A 11 19.66 5.72 -11.04
CA THR A 11 19.17 6.58 -12.13
C THR A 11 18.85 5.80 -13.42
N SER A 12 19.39 4.58 -13.56
CA SER A 12 19.13 3.65 -14.67
C SER A 12 19.49 2.21 -14.28
N ALA A 13 18.72 1.24 -14.74
CA ALA A 13 18.94 -0.20 -14.58
C ALA A 13 18.81 -0.95 -15.92
N GLY A 14 19.33 -0.35 -17.00
CA GLY A 14 19.33 -0.90 -18.36
C GLY A 14 18.37 -0.17 -19.31
N PRO A 15 18.35 -0.55 -20.61
CA PRO A 15 17.70 0.23 -21.67
C PRO A 15 16.19 0.44 -21.45
N HIS A 16 15.52 -0.51 -20.80
CA HIS A 16 14.08 -0.50 -20.56
C HIS A 16 13.71 -0.10 -19.13
N HIS A 17 14.70 0.23 -18.29
CA HIS A 17 14.51 0.59 -16.89
C HIS A 17 15.24 1.90 -16.64
N THR A 18 14.59 2.97 -17.09
CA THR A 18 15.10 4.35 -17.02
C THR A 18 14.05 5.25 -16.36
N GLY A 19 14.31 6.56 -16.33
CA GLY A 19 13.34 7.55 -15.84
C GLY A 19 13.20 7.58 -14.33
N TYR A 20 14.23 7.13 -13.60
CA TYR A 20 14.24 7.23 -12.15
C TYR A 20 14.39 8.69 -11.71
N ARG A 21 13.43 9.15 -10.92
CA ARG A 21 13.35 10.53 -10.39
C ARG A 21 13.08 10.46 -8.90
N TYR A 22 13.56 11.48 -8.20
CA TYR A 22 13.51 11.55 -6.76
C TYR A 22 13.14 12.97 -6.32
N ASP A 23 12.41 13.08 -5.22
CA ASP A 23 12.21 14.36 -4.53
C ASP A 23 13.47 14.77 -3.73
N GLN A 24 13.42 15.92 -3.05
CA GLN A 24 14.56 16.42 -2.26
C GLN A 24 14.87 15.58 -1.01
N ASN A 25 13.89 14.80 -0.52
CA ASN A 25 14.07 13.88 0.61
C ASN A 25 14.67 12.53 0.17
N GLY A 26 14.90 12.34 -1.13
CA GLY A 26 15.42 11.10 -1.70
C GLY A 26 14.35 10.03 -1.91
N ASN A 27 13.07 10.38 -1.83
CA ASN A 27 12.01 9.45 -2.16
C ASN A 27 11.88 9.34 -3.69
N MET A 28 11.84 8.11 -4.22
CA MET A 28 11.64 7.89 -5.65
C MET A 28 10.22 8.29 -6.04
N THR A 29 10.06 9.24 -6.97
CA THR A 29 8.75 9.72 -7.47
C THR A 29 8.36 9.09 -8.81
N ALA A 30 9.34 8.64 -9.59
CA ALA A 30 9.12 7.85 -10.79
C ALA A 30 10.29 6.90 -11.05
N GLY A 31 10.08 5.82 -11.80
CA GLY A 31 11.17 4.95 -12.28
C GLY A 31 10.75 3.53 -12.64
N GLY A 32 11.30 2.99 -13.73
CA GLY A 32 10.96 1.64 -14.21
C GLY A 32 9.48 1.48 -14.55
N GLY A 33 8.87 2.53 -15.11
CA GLY A 33 7.45 2.60 -15.47
C GLY A 33 6.49 2.80 -14.30
N ARG A 34 7.00 3.06 -13.09
CA ARG A 34 6.19 3.36 -11.91
C ARG A 34 6.14 4.85 -11.62
N GLU A 35 5.03 5.30 -11.06
CA GLU A 35 4.90 6.58 -10.38
C GLU A 35 4.60 6.33 -8.90
N ILE A 36 5.16 7.16 -8.02
CA ILE A 36 5.00 7.04 -6.58
C ILE A 36 4.72 8.42 -5.97
N GLN A 37 3.65 8.49 -5.18
CA GLN A 37 3.30 9.65 -4.38
C GLN A 37 3.62 9.36 -2.91
N TRP A 38 4.02 10.40 -2.19
CA TRP A 38 4.51 10.31 -0.81
C TRP A 38 3.74 11.24 0.11
N THR A 39 3.54 10.80 1.33
CA THR A 39 3.03 11.63 2.42
C THR A 39 4.11 12.62 2.90
N SER A 40 3.70 13.66 3.63
CA SER A 40 4.62 14.63 4.24
C SER A 40 5.59 14.01 5.27
N PHE A 41 5.31 12.79 5.73
CA PHE A 41 6.13 12.02 6.67
C PHE A 41 6.87 10.86 6.00
N ASN A 42 7.15 10.97 4.70
CA ASN A 42 7.97 10.04 3.91
C ASN A 42 7.48 8.58 3.93
N LYS A 43 6.17 8.37 3.80
CA LYS A 43 5.59 7.05 3.48
C LYS A 43 4.85 7.10 2.14
N PRO A 44 4.82 6.02 1.35
CA PRO A 44 4.10 6.04 0.08
C PRO A 44 2.60 6.19 0.30
N SER A 45 1.96 7.18 -0.30
CA SER A 45 0.49 7.27 -0.33
C SER A 45 -0.10 6.51 -1.53
N ARG A 46 0.63 6.43 -2.64
CA ARG A 46 0.18 5.78 -3.87
C ARG A 46 1.34 5.29 -4.71
N LEU A 47 1.22 4.09 -5.29
CA LEU A 47 2.09 3.61 -6.36
C LEU A 47 1.23 3.20 -7.54
N ALA A 48 1.66 3.52 -8.75
CA ALA A 48 0.97 3.12 -9.99
C ALA A 48 1.96 2.59 -11.03
N LYS A 49 1.56 1.57 -11.80
CA LYS A 49 2.28 1.02 -12.95
C LYS A 49 1.29 0.48 -13.98
N GLY A 50 1.12 1.17 -15.10
CA GLY A 50 0.07 0.84 -16.06
C GLY A 50 -1.31 0.85 -15.39
N ASN A 51 -2.07 -0.23 -15.55
CA ASN A 51 -3.41 -0.36 -14.96
C ASN A 51 -3.41 -0.87 -13.51
N HIS A 52 -2.24 -1.09 -12.92
CA HIS A 52 -2.12 -1.53 -11.53
C HIS A 52 -1.76 -0.36 -10.63
N TRP A 53 -2.42 -0.28 -9.48
CA TRP A 53 -2.10 0.69 -8.45
C TRP A 53 -2.33 0.12 -7.05
N VAL A 54 -1.68 0.75 -6.07
CA VAL A 54 -1.93 0.56 -4.66
C VAL A 54 -1.93 1.91 -3.96
N GLU A 55 -2.89 2.13 -3.08
CA GLU A 55 -3.01 3.32 -2.22
C GLU A 55 -2.96 2.90 -0.75
N PHE A 56 -2.43 3.79 0.07
CA PHE A 56 -2.26 3.59 1.51
C PHE A 56 -2.75 4.80 2.28
N ASP A 57 -3.50 4.54 3.34
CA ASP A 57 -3.88 5.56 4.31
C ASP A 57 -3.35 5.19 5.69
N TYR A 58 -2.98 6.24 6.39
CA TYR A 58 -2.27 6.16 7.65
C TYR A 58 -3.05 6.87 8.74
N ASP A 59 -2.99 6.32 9.95
CA ASP A 59 -3.57 6.95 11.14
C ASP A 59 -2.62 8.01 11.71
N ALA A 60 -3.00 8.60 12.85
CA ALA A 60 -2.22 9.63 13.53
C ALA A 60 -0.82 9.15 13.96
N ASP A 61 -0.68 7.85 14.25
CA ASP A 61 0.60 7.21 14.60
C ASP A 61 1.42 6.81 13.36
N ARG A 62 0.93 7.18 12.17
CA ARG A 62 1.51 6.86 10.86
C ARG A 62 1.52 5.36 10.59
N ALA A 63 0.70 4.57 11.28
CA ALA A 63 0.49 3.16 10.96
C ALA A 63 -0.52 3.04 9.80
N CYS A 64 -0.28 2.10 8.89
CA CYS A 64 -1.16 1.88 7.75
C CYS A 64 -2.44 1.20 8.24
N PHE A 65 -3.59 1.88 8.14
CA PHE A 65 -4.88 1.31 8.52
C PHE A 65 -5.74 0.92 7.31
N ARG A 66 -5.48 1.47 6.12
CA ARG A 66 -6.12 1.07 4.87
C ARG A 66 -5.09 0.86 3.77
N LYS A 67 -5.22 -0.24 3.04
CA LYS A 67 -4.52 -0.51 1.79
C LYS A 67 -5.56 -0.82 0.72
N GLU A 68 -5.47 -0.16 -0.41
CA GLU A 68 -6.42 -0.33 -1.49
C GLU A 68 -5.69 -0.62 -2.81
N THR A 69 -6.23 -1.52 -3.61
CA THR A 69 -5.74 -1.84 -4.96
C THR A 69 -6.90 -1.82 -5.94
N ASN A 70 -6.63 -2.08 -7.21
CA ASN A 70 -7.68 -2.32 -8.20
C ASN A 70 -8.57 -3.54 -7.88
N LYS A 71 -8.12 -4.48 -7.03
CA LYS A 71 -8.84 -5.74 -6.76
C LYS A 71 -9.38 -5.87 -5.34
N GLU A 72 -8.66 -5.35 -4.37
CA GLU A 72 -8.95 -5.57 -2.95
C GLU A 72 -8.83 -4.28 -2.15
N GLN A 73 -9.63 -4.17 -1.10
CA GLN A 73 -9.43 -3.23 0.00
C GLN A 73 -9.12 -4.03 1.27
N THR A 74 -8.02 -3.70 1.95
CA THR A 74 -7.67 -4.23 3.26
C THR A 74 -7.75 -3.14 4.31
N LEU A 75 -8.48 -3.40 5.40
CA LEU A 75 -8.41 -2.60 6.62
C LEU A 75 -7.60 -3.34 7.67
N TYR A 76 -6.71 -2.63 8.34
CA TYR A 76 -5.86 -3.13 9.41
C TYR A 76 -6.31 -2.51 10.74
N ILE A 77 -6.44 -3.34 11.78
CA ILE A 77 -6.64 -2.87 13.15
C ILE A 77 -5.46 -3.39 13.98
N GLY A 78 -4.46 -2.52 14.11
CA GLY A 78 -3.18 -2.87 14.73
C GLY A 78 -2.58 -4.14 14.14
N LYS A 79 -2.03 -4.99 15.02
CA LYS A 79 -1.47 -6.30 14.62
C LYS A 79 -2.47 -7.46 14.73
N ALA A 80 -3.67 -7.19 15.22
CA ALA A 80 -4.61 -8.22 15.66
C ALA A 80 -5.60 -8.64 14.56
N TYR A 81 -5.88 -7.77 13.59
CA TYR A 81 -6.97 -8.01 12.65
C TYR A 81 -6.76 -7.39 11.28
N GLU A 82 -7.20 -8.13 10.25
CA GLU A 82 -7.37 -7.64 8.88
C GLU A 82 -8.78 -7.94 8.37
N ARG A 83 -9.40 -6.95 7.69
CA ARG A 83 -10.59 -7.16 6.85
C ARG A 83 -10.22 -6.93 5.39
N VAL A 84 -10.27 -7.99 4.59
CA VAL A 84 -10.02 -7.93 3.14
C VAL A 84 -11.35 -8.04 2.41
N VAL A 85 -11.66 -7.08 1.56
CA VAL A 85 -12.82 -7.08 0.67
C VAL A 85 -12.33 -7.22 -0.75
N ASP A 86 -12.79 -8.27 -1.45
CA ASP A 86 -12.63 -8.40 -2.89
C ASP A 86 -13.63 -7.47 -3.58
N LYS A 87 -13.15 -6.54 -4.40
CA LYS A 87 -13.98 -5.53 -5.06
C LYS A 87 -14.80 -6.08 -6.22
N SER A 88 -14.38 -7.22 -6.78
CA SER A 88 -15.06 -7.84 -7.91
C SER A 88 -16.21 -8.73 -7.46
N THR A 89 -16.03 -9.46 -6.35
CA THR A 89 -17.03 -10.41 -5.84
C THR A 89 -17.79 -9.87 -4.63
N GLY A 90 -17.26 -8.86 -3.94
CA GLY A 90 -17.77 -8.42 -2.63
C GLY A 90 -17.44 -9.38 -1.49
N GLU A 91 -16.72 -10.48 -1.74
CA GLU A 91 -16.33 -11.46 -0.71
C GLU A 91 -15.51 -10.75 0.38
N VAL A 92 -15.86 -11.00 1.64
CA VAL A 92 -15.14 -10.45 2.78
C VAL A 92 -14.40 -11.57 3.52
N LYS A 93 -13.08 -11.41 3.64
CA LYS A 93 -12.21 -12.26 4.46
C LYS A 93 -11.81 -11.50 5.71
N HIS A 94 -12.03 -12.12 6.86
CA HIS A 94 -11.57 -11.65 8.15
C HIS A 94 -10.40 -12.52 8.60
N LYS A 95 -9.28 -11.90 8.96
CA LYS A 95 -8.14 -12.58 9.58
C LYS A 95 -7.97 -12.06 11.01
N TYR A 96 -7.87 -12.98 11.95
CA TYR A 96 -7.60 -12.71 13.35
C TYR A 96 -6.25 -13.30 13.69
N PHE A 97 -5.32 -12.45 14.11
CA PHE A 97 -3.96 -12.83 14.49
C PHE A 97 -3.94 -13.05 16.00
N VAL A 98 -3.61 -14.27 16.41
CA VAL A 98 -3.60 -14.69 17.81
C VAL A 98 -2.16 -14.68 18.31
N TYR A 99 -1.93 -13.95 19.40
CA TYR A 99 -0.60 -13.80 20.00
C TYR A 99 -0.55 -14.42 21.39
N ALA A 100 0.58 -15.05 21.73
CA ALA A 100 0.94 -15.44 23.09
C ALA A 100 2.36 -14.98 23.36
N ASP A 101 2.60 -14.35 24.51
CA ASP A 101 3.90 -13.75 24.88
C ASP A 101 4.49 -12.86 23.76
N ASN A 102 3.65 -12.00 23.18
CA ASN A 102 3.97 -11.12 22.04
C ASN A 102 4.45 -11.83 20.75
N GLN A 103 4.38 -13.16 20.68
CA GLN A 103 4.66 -13.95 19.48
C GLN A 103 3.37 -14.35 18.78
N LEU A 104 3.36 -14.27 17.45
CA LEU A 104 2.22 -14.74 16.65
C LEU A 104 2.18 -16.27 16.71
N VAL A 105 1.10 -16.82 17.26
CA VAL A 105 0.92 -18.28 17.43
C VAL A 105 -0.15 -18.87 16.55
N GLY A 106 -0.99 -18.04 15.91
CA GLY A 106 -1.99 -18.53 14.99
C GLY A 106 -2.70 -17.43 14.21
N ILE A 107 -3.34 -17.83 13.11
CA ILE A 107 -4.21 -16.97 12.33
C ILE A 107 -5.54 -17.71 12.12
N HIS A 108 -6.63 -17.17 12.65
CA HIS A 108 -7.97 -17.64 12.32
C HIS A 108 -8.52 -16.85 11.14
N VAL A 109 -8.98 -17.54 10.10
CA VAL A 109 -9.52 -16.91 8.89
C VAL A 109 -10.99 -17.30 8.72
N ARG A 110 -11.86 -16.29 8.61
CA ARG A 110 -13.28 -16.46 8.32
C ARG A 110 -13.63 -15.78 7.01
N LYS A 111 -14.39 -16.47 6.16
CA LYS A 111 -15.05 -15.87 5.01
C LYS A 111 -16.50 -15.54 5.36
N SER A 112 -16.97 -14.39 4.90
CA SER A 112 -18.35 -13.96 5.00
C SER A 112 -18.90 -13.78 3.59
N ASP A 113 -20.18 -14.10 3.41
CA ASP A 113 -20.89 -13.71 2.19
C ASP A 113 -21.01 -12.19 2.11
N SER A 114 -21.14 -11.70 0.88
CA SER A 114 -20.91 -10.32 0.43
C SER A 114 -21.47 -9.21 1.33
N VAL A 115 -20.64 -8.21 1.61
CA VAL A 115 -21.09 -6.92 2.18
C VAL A 115 -21.46 -6.00 1.00
N PRO A 116 -22.58 -5.24 1.05
CA PRO A 116 -22.92 -4.30 -0.01
C PRO A 116 -21.78 -3.30 -0.22
N VAL A 117 -21.24 -3.25 -1.44
CA VAL A 117 -20.25 -2.24 -1.83
C VAL A 117 -20.98 -0.90 -1.88
N THR A 118 -20.68 0.00 -0.95
CA THR A 118 -21.17 1.38 -1.04
C THR A 118 -20.33 2.10 -2.10
N PRO A 119 -20.92 2.66 -3.17
CA PRO A 119 -20.17 3.45 -4.14
C PRO A 119 -19.57 4.67 -3.46
N LYS A 120 -18.34 5.03 -3.84
CA LYS A 120 -17.75 6.32 -3.49
C LYS A 120 -18.61 7.42 -4.14
N PRO A 121 -19.08 8.46 -3.42
CA PRO A 121 -19.78 9.57 -4.06
C PRO A 121 -18.82 10.30 -5.00
N ASP A 122 -19.34 10.65 -6.18
CA ASP A 122 -18.65 11.41 -7.23
C ASP A 122 -18.17 12.80 -6.75
#